data_AF-A0A2W6S4J5-F1
#
_entry.id   AF-A0A2W6S4J5-F1
#
_cell.length_a   1.000
_cell.length_b   1.000
_cell.length_c   1.000
_cell.angle_alpha   90.00
_cell.angle_beta   90.00
_cell.angle_gamma   90.00
#
_symmetry.space_group_name_H-M   'P 1'
#
loop_
_entity.id
_entity.type
_entity.pdbx_description
1 polymer ?
#
loop_
_entity_poly.entity_id
_entity_poly.type
_entity_poly.pdbx_seq_one_letter_code
_entity_poly.pdbx_strand_id
1 'polypeptide(L)'
;MIHYTLSHLEAAASLWEAVLDLRDHPAAEPDALVRALAIRKSFEAIGTCAMRIIVVGWIDAVDAAWYRNQETCPFCFDWSFVKQWVIDTIDWSDPDNPAIRIDASGTDMTDNVTTAAQAGAKSAGPAGPQITRHDHVALLARVRAALERPDSLDAAARAALIGVIGASESGLRVCALPWPIDVHLGIIEHRHGINFYAGLNRDVLVAEMAEYAREWWKEIGDRRDPNTLPDDEVMAAYFDDHPSESYSTEILRLLPLPAVRSVSSIESGAYCVLSTAHLTVQTAGLLDKWACWPPSDRPIDIAASVYGWFVPTRPLPDNRRAQIPDDLQEIIAFGRDRGFQFLLLDCDADRAADLPVHDW
;
A
#
# COMPACT_ATOMS: atom_id res chain seq x y z
N MET A 1 0.38 -7.97 15.15
CA MET A 1 -0.45 -7.70 13.96
C MET A 1 0.54 -7.71 12.81
N ILE A 2 0.42 -8.63 11.83
CA ILE A 2 1.40 -8.73 10.75
C ILE A 2 1.24 -7.49 9.86
N HIS A 3 2.28 -6.66 9.79
CA HIS A 3 2.28 -5.44 9.01
C HIS A 3 2.63 -5.80 7.55
N TYR A 4 1.62 -5.83 6.68
CA TYR A 4 1.82 -6.03 5.24
C TYR A 4 2.26 -4.69 4.61
N THR A 5 3.39 -4.71 3.90
CA THR A 5 3.85 -3.61 3.06
C THR A 5 3.08 -3.64 1.73
N LEU A 6 3.18 -2.58 0.93
CA LEU A 6 2.60 -2.58 -0.42
C LEU A 6 3.17 -3.71 -1.30
N SER A 7 4.47 -4.00 -1.18
CA SER A 7 5.13 -5.10 -1.87
C SER A 7 4.59 -6.47 -1.44
N HIS A 8 4.32 -6.68 -0.14
CA HIS A 8 3.71 -7.92 0.35
C HIS A 8 2.29 -8.13 -0.20
N LEU A 9 1.54 -7.04 -0.43
CA LEU A 9 0.20 -7.13 -1.03
C LEU A 9 0.27 -7.45 -2.54
N GLU A 10 1.25 -6.90 -3.25
CA GLU A 10 1.50 -7.22 -4.66
C GLU A 10 1.97 -8.67 -4.84
N ALA A 11 2.89 -9.14 -3.99
CA ALA A 11 3.36 -10.52 -3.95
C ALA A 11 2.22 -11.50 -3.58
N ALA A 12 1.37 -11.14 -2.61
CA ALA A 12 0.18 -11.91 -2.26
C ALA A 12 -0.77 -12.07 -3.46
N ALA A 13 -1.02 -10.98 -4.18
CA ALA A 13 -1.86 -11.00 -5.37
C ALA A 13 -1.21 -11.85 -6.48
N SER A 14 0.11 -11.76 -6.68
CA SER A 14 0.84 -12.55 -7.68
C SER A 14 0.94 -14.02 -7.41
N LEU A 15 1.12 -14.42 -6.17
CA LEU A 15 1.02 -15.82 -5.78
C LEU A 15 -0.40 -16.35 -5.99
N TRP A 16 -1.41 -15.59 -5.58
CA TRP A 16 -2.80 -16.04 -5.69
C TRP A 16 -3.24 -16.22 -7.14
N GLU A 17 -3.00 -15.23 -7.99
CA GLU A 17 -3.35 -15.31 -9.41
C GLU A 17 -2.54 -16.39 -10.14
N ALA A 18 -1.24 -16.55 -9.84
CA ALA A 18 -0.44 -17.61 -10.43
C ALA A 18 -1.00 -19.01 -10.11
N VAL A 19 -1.44 -19.24 -8.88
CA VAL A 19 -2.04 -20.52 -8.47
C VAL A 19 -3.38 -20.76 -9.17
N LEU A 20 -4.22 -19.73 -9.33
CA LEU A 20 -5.48 -19.84 -10.06
C LEU A 20 -5.25 -20.10 -11.55
N ASP A 21 -4.30 -19.39 -12.15
CA ASP A 21 -3.97 -19.54 -13.57
C ASP A 21 -3.40 -20.92 -13.88
N LEU A 22 -2.52 -21.45 -13.02
CA LEU A 22 -2.02 -22.84 -13.14
C LEU A 22 -3.13 -23.90 -12.99
N ARG A 23 -4.21 -23.59 -12.27
CA ARG A 23 -5.35 -24.49 -12.05
C ARG A 23 -6.36 -24.45 -13.21
N ASP A 24 -6.62 -23.26 -13.72
CA ASP A 24 -7.73 -22.98 -14.63
C ASP A 24 -7.29 -22.92 -16.10
N HIS A 25 -6.05 -22.48 -16.36
CA HIS A 25 -5.46 -22.35 -17.70
C HIS A 25 -4.11 -23.09 -17.82
N PRO A 26 -4.04 -24.41 -17.57
CA PRO A 26 -2.80 -25.14 -17.75
C PRO A 26 -2.37 -25.19 -19.21
N ALA A 27 -1.05 -25.15 -19.44
CA ALA A 27 -0.47 -25.48 -20.73
C ALA A 27 -0.84 -26.92 -21.15
N ALA A 28 -0.84 -27.20 -22.45
CA ALA A 28 -1.23 -28.51 -23.00
C ALA A 28 -0.23 -29.65 -22.70
N GLU A 29 0.90 -29.34 -22.06
CA GLU A 29 1.93 -30.32 -21.71
C GLU A 29 1.45 -31.26 -20.57
N PRO A 30 1.78 -32.56 -20.61
CA PRO A 30 1.31 -33.55 -19.64
C PRO A 30 1.58 -33.16 -18.18
N ASP A 31 2.77 -32.64 -17.87
CA ASP A 31 3.16 -32.27 -16.50
C ASP A 31 2.37 -31.06 -15.98
N ALA A 32 2.01 -30.12 -16.87
CA ALA A 32 1.19 -28.97 -16.52
C ALA A 32 -0.25 -29.40 -16.20
N LEU A 33 -0.81 -30.33 -16.97
CA LEU A 33 -2.14 -30.90 -16.72
C LEU A 33 -2.20 -31.70 -15.41
N VAL A 34 -1.16 -32.50 -15.11
CA VAL A 34 -1.05 -33.23 -13.84
C VAL A 34 -1.00 -32.28 -12.66
N ARG A 35 -0.23 -31.19 -12.76
CA ARG A 35 -0.15 -30.15 -11.72
C ARG A 35 -1.48 -29.44 -11.52
N ALA A 36 -2.17 -29.06 -12.59
CA ALA A 36 -3.49 -28.43 -12.49
C ALA A 36 -4.50 -29.33 -11.78
N LEU A 37 -4.48 -30.64 -12.06
CA LEU A 37 -5.30 -31.62 -11.35
C LEU A 37 -4.94 -31.72 -9.86
N ALA A 38 -3.65 -31.68 -9.50
CA ALA A 38 -3.20 -31.69 -8.11
C ALA A 38 -3.63 -30.42 -7.36
N ILE A 39 -3.52 -29.24 -8.00
CA ILE A 39 -4.01 -27.98 -7.46
C ILE A 39 -5.53 -28.05 -7.25
N ARG A 40 -6.30 -28.53 -8.24
CA ARG A 40 -7.77 -28.69 -8.12
C ARG A 40 -8.15 -29.60 -6.94
N LYS A 41 -7.49 -30.75 -6.79
CA LYS A 41 -7.71 -31.65 -5.65
C LYS A 41 -7.45 -30.96 -4.32
N SER A 42 -6.42 -30.10 -4.25
CA SER A 42 -6.13 -29.35 -3.05
C SER A 42 -7.22 -28.32 -2.75
N PHE A 43 -7.71 -27.60 -3.76
CA PHE A 43 -8.88 -26.71 -3.60
C PHE A 43 -10.16 -27.45 -3.17
N GLU A 44 -10.39 -28.67 -3.67
CA GLU A 44 -11.52 -29.51 -3.27
C GLU A 44 -11.39 -30.01 -1.83
N ALA A 45 -10.18 -30.32 -1.37
CA ALA A 45 -9.91 -30.87 -0.04
C ALA A 45 -10.04 -29.82 1.07
N ILE A 46 -9.38 -28.67 0.93
CA ILE A 46 -9.31 -27.65 2.01
C ILE A 46 -10.18 -26.41 1.75
N GLY A 47 -10.72 -26.26 0.54
CA GLY A 47 -11.52 -25.11 0.15
C GLY A 47 -10.71 -23.84 -0.13
N THR A 48 -11.30 -22.94 -0.92
CA THR A 48 -10.65 -21.70 -1.39
C THR A 48 -10.17 -20.78 -0.25
N CYS A 49 -10.90 -20.72 0.87
CA CYS A 49 -10.52 -19.87 2.00
C CYS A 49 -9.23 -20.33 2.69
N ALA A 50 -9.09 -21.63 2.96
CA ALA A 50 -7.89 -22.18 3.57
C ALA A 50 -6.71 -22.12 2.59
N MET A 51 -6.96 -22.44 1.31
CA MET A 51 -5.97 -22.33 0.25
C MET A 51 -5.38 -20.91 0.15
N ARG A 52 -6.22 -19.87 0.25
CA ARG A 52 -5.74 -18.48 0.24
C ARG A 52 -4.76 -18.18 1.37
N ILE A 53 -5.01 -18.72 2.57
CA ILE A 53 -4.12 -18.52 3.72
C ILE A 53 -2.77 -19.21 3.48
N ILE A 54 -2.78 -20.43 2.93
CA ILE A 54 -1.55 -21.18 2.60
C ILE A 54 -0.72 -20.45 1.55
N VAL A 55 -1.36 -20.01 0.46
CA VAL A 55 -0.68 -19.31 -0.66
C VAL A 55 -0.08 -17.97 -0.20
N VAL A 56 -0.81 -17.19 0.60
CA VAL A 56 -0.31 -15.95 1.22
C VAL A 56 0.86 -16.23 2.18
N GLY A 57 0.91 -17.42 2.78
CA GLY A 57 2.04 -17.86 3.61
C GLY A 57 3.36 -18.05 2.85
N TRP A 58 3.36 -17.97 1.51
CA TRP A 58 4.56 -18.13 0.69
C TRP A 58 5.23 -16.81 0.28
N ILE A 59 4.67 -15.67 0.69
CA ILE A 59 5.16 -14.32 0.32
C ILE A 59 6.65 -14.16 0.63
N ASP A 60 7.07 -14.45 1.86
CA ASP A 60 8.47 -14.28 2.26
C ASP A 60 9.42 -15.18 1.43
N ALA A 61 8.94 -16.35 0.99
CA ALA A 61 9.74 -17.31 0.25
C ALA A 61 9.88 -16.94 -1.24
N VAL A 62 8.81 -16.44 -1.87
CA VAL A 62 8.88 -15.95 -3.25
C VAL A 62 9.68 -14.65 -3.33
N ASP A 63 9.53 -13.77 -2.34
CA ASP A 63 10.32 -12.53 -2.23
C ASP A 63 11.80 -12.84 -2.03
N ALA A 64 12.14 -13.82 -1.17
CA ALA A 64 13.52 -14.25 -1.00
C ALA A 64 14.10 -14.92 -2.26
N ALA A 65 13.30 -15.68 -3.01
CA ALA A 65 13.73 -16.29 -4.27
C ALA A 65 13.90 -15.26 -5.38
N TRP A 66 13.06 -14.23 -5.39
CA TRP A 66 13.19 -13.09 -6.28
C TRP A 66 14.48 -12.33 -6.02
N TYR A 67 14.75 -12.02 -4.75
CA TYR A 67 15.94 -11.28 -4.33
C TYR A 67 17.24 -11.95 -4.77
N ARG A 68 17.30 -13.30 -4.76
CA ARG A 68 18.45 -14.08 -5.23
C ARG A 68 18.68 -14.03 -6.75
N ASN A 69 17.65 -13.73 -7.55
CA ASN A 69 17.72 -13.73 -9.02
C ASN A 69 17.86 -12.31 -9.62
N GLN A 70 17.78 -11.25 -8.80
CA GLN A 70 17.80 -9.86 -9.26
C GLN A 70 19.09 -9.46 -10.01
N GLU A 71 20.24 -10.05 -9.67
CA GLU A 71 21.51 -9.73 -10.37
C GLU A 71 21.50 -10.16 -11.84
N THR A 72 20.75 -11.22 -12.17
CA THR A 72 20.66 -11.73 -13.54
C THR A 72 19.52 -11.12 -14.36
N CYS A 73 18.51 -10.53 -13.72
CA CYS A 73 17.41 -9.87 -14.40
C CYS A 73 16.75 -8.79 -13.53
N PRO A 74 17.33 -7.58 -13.44
CA PRO A 74 16.71 -6.48 -12.71
C PRO A 74 15.36 -6.13 -13.35
N PHE A 75 14.33 -5.88 -12.53
CA PHE A 75 12.94 -5.51 -12.88
C PHE A 75 11.92 -6.62 -13.23
N CYS A 76 12.23 -7.92 -13.10
CA CYS A 76 11.28 -9.01 -13.41
C CYS A 76 10.52 -9.61 -12.20
N PHE A 77 10.18 -8.82 -11.17
CA PHE A 77 9.06 -9.21 -10.29
C PHE A 77 7.76 -9.02 -11.06
N ASP A 78 7.58 -9.88 -12.06
CA ASP A 78 6.42 -9.93 -12.91
C ASP A 78 5.68 -11.26 -12.66
N TRP A 79 4.44 -11.32 -13.15
CA TRP A 79 3.58 -12.48 -12.99
C TRP A 79 4.17 -13.77 -13.60
N SER A 80 5.13 -13.64 -14.52
CA SER A 80 5.81 -14.80 -15.14
C SER A 80 6.85 -15.42 -14.20
N PHE A 81 7.61 -14.60 -13.47
CA PHE A 81 8.54 -15.06 -12.44
C PHE A 81 7.81 -15.82 -11.33
N VAL A 82 6.75 -15.22 -10.77
CA VAL A 82 6.00 -15.82 -9.65
C VAL A 82 5.34 -17.13 -10.08
N LYS A 83 4.77 -17.19 -11.29
CA LYS A 83 4.20 -18.42 -11.84
C LYS A 83 5.25 -19.52 -12.02
N GLN A 84 6.43 -19.18 -12.54
CA GLN A 84 7.53 -20.13 -12.69
C GLN A 84 8.03 -20.61 -11.33
N TRP A 85 8.16 -19.70 -10.36
CA TRP A 85 8.54 -20.05 -8.99
C TRP A 85 7.57 -21.05 -8.34
N VAL A 86 6.25 -20.88 -8.52
CA VAL A 86 5.24 -21.83 -8.02
C VAL A 86 5.38 -23.21 -8.66
N ILE A 87 5.68 -23.27 -9.96
CA ILE A 87 5.90 -24.53 -10.70
C ILE A 87 7.10 -25.31 -10.14
N ASP A 88 8.19 -24.60 -9.88
CA ASP A 88 9.45 -25.22 -9.51
C ASP A 88 9.52 -25.55 -8.01
N THR A 89 8.91 -24.70 -7.18
CA THR A 89 9.14 -24.67 -5.74
C THR A 89 8.01 -25.30 -4.93
N ILE A 90 6.75 -25.27 -5.38
CA ILE A 90 5.64 -25.79 -4.58
C ILE A 90 5.38 -27.27 -4.88
N ASP A 91 5.36 -28.07 -3.83
CA ASP A 91 4.90 -29.44 -3.85
C ASP A 91 3.38 -29.51 -3.61
N TRP A 92 2.67 -30.13 -4.54
CA TRP A 92 1.22 -30.33 -4.54
C TRP A 92 0.83 -31.80 -4.29
N SER A 93 1.78 -32.64 -3.89
CA SER A 93 1.58 -34.08 -3.71
C SER A 93 0.62 -34.41 -2.56
N ASP A 94 0.59 -33.56 -1.53
CA ASP A 94 -0.37 -33.62 -0.42
C ASP A 94 -1.53 -32.62 -0.66
N PRO A 95 -2.75 -33.09 -0.98
CA PRO A 95 -3.89 -32.22 -1.23
C PRO A 95 -4.31 -31.37 -0.03
N ASP A 96 -4.01 -31.81 1.19
CA ASP A 96 -4.38 -31.08 2.41
C ASP A 96 -3.35 -30.03 2.81
N ASN A 97 -2.12 -30.12 2.27
CA ASN A 97 -1.00 -29.30 2.69
C ASN A 97 0.05 -29.07 1.58
N PRO A 98 -0.26 -28.28 0.54
CA PRO A 98 0.74 -27.88 -0.45
C PRO A 98 1.83 -27.02 0.20
N ALA A 99 3.09 -27.35 -0.06
CA ALA A 99 4.21 -26.80 0.70
C ALA A 99 5.43 -26.50 -0.18
N ILE A 100 6.28 -25.58 0.28
CA ILE A 100 7.55 -25.22 -0.36
C ILE A 100 8.52 -26.41 -0.25
N ARG A 101 9.10 -26.83 -1.38
CA ARG A 101 10.18 -27.82 -1.46
C ARG A 101 11.42 -27.24 -0.78
N ILE A 102 11.98 -27.96 0.19
CA ILE A 102 13.18 -27.53 0.92
C ILE A 102 14.41 -28.10 0.19
N ASP A 103 15.14 -27.26 -0.54
CA ASP A 103 16.45 -27.59 -1.12
C ASP A 103 17.61 -27.02 -0.29
N ALA A 104 18.65 -27.84 -0.12
CA ALA A 104 19.77 -27.61 0.80
C ALA A 104 21.01 -27.03 0.08
N SER A 105 21.10 -25.71 -0.11
CA SER A 105 22.38 -24.99 -0.31
C SER A 105 22.18 -23.48 -0.52
N GLY A 106 22.72 -22.65 0.38
CA GLY A 106 22.86 -21.20 0.17
C GLY A 106 24.11 -20.84 -0.62
N THR A 107 24.21 -19.60 -1.11
CA THR A 107 25.32 -18.62 -0.97
C THR A 107 24.98 -17.33 -1.75
N ASP A 108 25.55 -16.24 -1.24
CA ASP A 108 25.41 -14.79 -1.47
C ASP A 108 26.43 -14.23 -2.50
N MET A 109 26.12 -13.09 -3.14
CA MET A 109 27.09 -12.09 -3.65
C MET A 109 26.35 -10.81 -4.08
N THR A 110 27.01 -9.66 -3.89
CA THR A 110 26.55 -8.27 -4.05
C THR A 110 27.50 -7.48 -4.97
N ASP A 111 27.05 -6.37 -5.60
CA ASP A 111 27.77 -5.07 -5.55
C ASP A 111 27.09 -3.83 -6.23
N ASN A 112 27.01 -2.73 -5.45
CA ASN A 112 27.38 -1.32 -5.72
C ASN A 112 26.45 -0.21 -6.37
N VAL A 113 26.28 0.91 -5.61
CA VAL A 113 26.44 2.38 -5.92
C VAL A 113 25.28 3.36 -5.53
N THR A 114 25.45 4.04 -4.37
CA THR A 114 25.49 5.49 -4.00
C THR A 114 24.49 6.62 -4.47
N THR A 115 23.77 7.21 -3.48
CA THR A 115 23.42 8.65 -3.12
C THR A 115 22.76 9.69 -4.08
N ALA A 116 21.69 10.39 -3.61
CA ALA A 116 21.70 11.79 -3.06
C ALA A 116 20.33 12.57 -3.07
N ALA A 117 20.09 13.32 -1.96
CA ALA A 117 19.52 14.70 -1.83
C ALA A 117 18.02 15.03 -1.49
N GLN A 118 17.83 15.46 -0.23
CA GLN A 118 17.29 16.76 0.30
C GLN A 118 15.90 17.35 -0.05
N ALA A 119 15.03 17.35 0.98
CA ALA A 119 14.30 18.43 1.69
C ALA A 119 13.84 19.75 1.00
N GLY A 120 12.58 20.13 1.31
CA GLY A 120 12.08 21.51 1.22
C GLY A 120 10.66 21.70 1.80
N ALA A 121 10.56 22.22 3.04
CA ALA A 121 9.29 22.58 3.68
C ALA A 121 9.01 24.10 3.58
N LYS A 122 7.76 24.49 3.31
CA LYS A 122 7.26 25.88 3.37
C LYS A 122 6.09 26.01 4.35
N SER A 123 6.18 27.01 5.21
CA SER A 123 5.22 27.38 6.27
C SER A 123 3.97 28.11 5.77
N ALA A 124 2.82 27.88 6.41
CA ALA A 124 1.59 28.68 6.25
C ALA A 124 1.22 29.43 7.54
N GLY A 125 0.62 30.63 7.39
CA GLY A 125 0.33 31.64 8.43
C GLY A 125 -0.85 31.36 9.38
N PRO A 126 -1.32 32.38 10.14
CA PRO A 126 -1.72 32.22 11.55
C PRO A 126 -3.16 31.72 11.73
N ALA A 127 -3.31 30.64 12.50
CA ALA A 127 -4.60 30.14 12.99
C ALA A 127 -5.05 30.94 14.24
N GLY A 128 -6.37 31.08 14.43
CA GLY A 128 -6.97 31.72 15.62
C GLY A 128 -6.56 31.07 16.95
N PRO A 129 -6.97 31.59 18.13
CA PRO A 129 -6.45 31.15 19.43
C PRO A 129 -6.66 29.64 19.61
N GLN A 130 -5.56 28.89 19.46
CA GLN A 130 -5.54 27.44 19.58
C GLN A 130 -5.52 27.09 21.05
N ILE A 131 -6.53 26.35 21.52
CA ILE A 131 -6.53 25.75 22.84
C ILE A 131 -5.35 24.77 22.91
N THR A 132 -4.52 24.86 23.94
CA THR A 132 -3.39 23.94 24.14
C THR A 132 -3.77 22.77 25.05
N ARG A 133 -2.98 21.69 25.04
CA ARG A 133 -3.10 20.60 26.04
C ARG A 133 -3.03 21.15 27.47
N HIS A 134 -2.18 22.14 27.71
CA HIS A 134 -2.04 22.78 29.02
C HIS A 134 -3.33 23.49 29.45
N ASP A 135 -3.98 24.22 28.54
CA ASP A 135 -5.26 24.89 28.80
C ASP A 135 -6.36 23.89 29.14
N HIS A 136 -6.38 22.73 28.45
CA HIS A 136 -7.33 21.66 28.72
C HIS A 136 -7.09 21.02 30.10
N VAL A 137 -5.83 20.77 30.49
CA VAL A 137 -5.50 20.29 31.84
C VAL A 137 -5.89 21.33 32.90
N ALA A 138 -5.65 22.61 32.66
CA ALA A 138 -6.06 23.69 33.55
C ALA A 138 -7.60 23.77 33.69
N LEU A 139 -8.33 23.55 32.61
CA LEU A 139 -9.79 23.43 32.63
C LEU A 139 -10.24 22.26 33.53
N LEU A 140 -9.67 21.06 33.35
CA LEU A 140 -9.99 19.90 34.19
C LEU A 140 -9.68 20.15 35.67
N ALA A 141 -8.57 20.83 35.98
CA ALA A 141 -8.23 21.19 37.35
C ALA A 141 -9.25 22.17 37.96
N ARG A 142 -9.72 23.15 37.18
CA ARG A 142 -10.78 24.08 37.59
C ARG A 142 -12.12 23.37 37.80
N VAL A 143 -12.47 22.42 36.92
CA VAL A 143 -13.67 21.59 37.08
C VAL A 143 -13.58 20.75 38.35
N ARG A 144 -12.45 20.10 38.61
CA ARG A 144 -12.25 19.36 39.86
C ARG A 144 -12.41 20.25 41.09
N ALA A 145 -11.77 21.42 41.11
CA ALA A 145 -11.89 22.37 42.23
C ALA A 145 -13.34 22.84 42.46
N ALA A 146 -14.10 23.03 41.38
CA ALA A 146 -15.52 23.36 41.42
C ALA A 146 -16.37 22.25 42.07
N LEU A 147 -16.05 20.99 41.76
CA LEU A 147 -16.73 19.82 42.32
C LEU A 147 -16.37 19.58 43.79
N GLU A 148 -15.11 19.81 44.17
CA GLU A 148 -14.65 19.70 45.56
C GLU A 148 -15.23 20.79 46.46
N ARG A 149 -15.46 22.00 45.92
CA ARG A 149 -16.03 23.14 46.67
C ARG A 149 -17.13 23.85 45.88
N PRO A 150 -18.35 23.29 45.84
CA PRO A 150 -19.46 23.82 45.06
C PRO A 150 -19.87 25.25 45.44
N ASP A 151 -19.69 25.62 46.71
CA ASP A 151 -20.08 26.92 47.27
C ASP A 151 -19.05 28.04 46.98
N SER A 152 -17.86 27.68 46.50
CA SER A 152 -16.80 28.66 46.18
C SER A 152 -16.99 29.38 44.84
N LEU A 153 -18.01 28.98 44.07
CA LEU A 153 -18.31 29.53 42.74
C LEU A 153 -19.63 30.28 42.76
N ASP A 154 -19.55 31.59 42.54
CA ASP A 154 -20.72 32.41 42.27
C ASP A 154 -21.41 32.02 40.95
N ALA A 155 -22.62 32.53 40.72
CA ALA A 155 -23.44 32.20 39.57
C ALA A 155 -22.77 32.58 38.22
N ALA A 156 -22.03 33.69 38.18
CA ALA A 156 -21.37 34.16 36.96
C ALA A 156 -20.14 33.29 36.62
N ALA A 157 -19.32 32.96 37.61
CA ALA A 157 -18.17 32.07 37.47
C ALA A 157 -18.59 30.65 37.09
N ARG A 158 -19.72 30.17 37.63
CA ARG A 158 -20.33 28.88 37.26
C ARG A 158 -20.79 28.88 35.80
N ALA A 159 -21.50 29.91 35.35
CA ALA A 159 -21.95 30.03 33.97
C ALA A 159 -20.75 30.10 33.00
N ALA A 160 -19.71 30.85 33.34
CA ALA A 160 -18.48 30.92 32.56
C ALA A 160 -17.77 29.56 32.45
N LEU A 161 -17.68 28.80 33.56
CA LEU A 161 -17.08 27.47 33.57
C LEU A 161 -17.86 26.49 32.67
N ILE A 162 -19.20 26.50 32.75
CA ILE A 162 -20.06 25.69 31.87
C ILE A 162 -19.82 26.03 30.40
N GLY A 163 -19.71 27.33 30.07
CA GLY A 163 -19.43 27.77 28.71
C GLY A 163 -18.10 27.26 28.17
N VAL A 164 -17.03 27.30 28.99
CA VAL A 164 -15.70 26.80 28.59
C VAL A 164 -15.68 25.28 28.45
N ILE A 165 -16.39 24.54 29.32
CA ILE A 165 -16.57 23.08 29.18
C ILE A 165 -17.28 22.76 27.86
N GLY A 166 -18.42 23.41 27.58
CA GLY A 166 -19.19 23.17 26.35
C GLY A 166 -18.41 23.50 25.06
N ALA A 167 -17.58 24.55 25.09
CA ALA A 167 -16.67 24.87 23.99
C ALA A 167 -15.59 23.78 23.80
N SER A 168 -15.00 23.28 24.89
CA SER A 168 -14.02 22.19 24.85
C SER A 168 -14.64 20.87 24.36
N GLU A 169 -15.86 20.53 24.78
CA GLU A 169 -16.59 19.35 24.32
C GLU A 169 -16.89 19.45 22.81
N SER A 170 -17.35 20.62 22.36
CA SER A 170 -17.63 20.86 20.95
C SER A 170 -16.37 20.74 20.10
N GLY A 171 -15.23 21.25 20.57
CA GLY A 171 -13.93 21.12 19.91
C GLY A 171 -13.48 19.66 19.77
N LEU A 172 -13.56 18.87 20.85
CA LEU A 172 -13.17 17.45 20.86
C LEU A 172 -14.08 16.58 19.99
N ARG A 173 -15.37 16.92 19.86
CA ARG A 173 -16.29 16.21 18.94
C ARG A 173 -15.94 16.41 17.47
N VAL A 174 -15.35 17.56 17.13
CA VAL A 174 -15.01 17.93 15.74
C VAL A 174 -13.59 17.51 15.39
N CYS A 175 -12.69 17.38 16.37
CA CYS A 175 -11.29 17.06 16.15
C CYS A 175 -10.76 16.16 17.27
N ALA A 176 -10.28 14.97 16.92
CA ALA A 176 -9.68 14.03 17.88
C ALA A 176 -8.40 14.58 18.54
N LEU A 177 -7.70 15.51 17.88
CA LEU A 177 -6.48 16.17 18.34
C LEU A 177 -6.62 17.70 18.21
N PRO A 178 -7.35 18.36 19.13
CA PRO A 178 -7.72 19.78 18.98
C PRO A 178 -6.57 20.75 19.31
N TRP A 179 -5.40 20.26 19.73
CA TRP A 179 -4.18 21.03 19.94
C TRP A 179 -3.03 20.43 19.13
N PRO A 180 -2.01 21.25 18.76
CA PRO A 180 -0.83 20.73 18.09
C PRO A 180 -0.11 19.68 18.93
N ILE A 181 0.42 18.65 18.27
CA ILE A 181 1.32 17.68 18.90
C ILE A 181 2.61 17.57 18.10
N ASP A 182 3.73 17.45 18.80
CA ASP A 182 5.01 17.13 18.18
C ASP A 182 5.15 15.61 18.18
N VAL A 183 5.48 15.05 17.01
CA VAL A 183 5.73 13.63 16.81
C VAL A 183 7.17 13.49 16.34
N HIS A 184 7.93 12.66 17.04
CA HIS A 184 9.28 12.29 16.65
C HIS A 184 9.19 11.18 15.61
N LEU A 185 9.70 11.43 14.42
CA LEU A 185 9.80 10.46 13.34
C LEU A 185 11.23 9.95 13.24
N GLY A 186 11.38 8.65 13.03
CA GLY A 186 12.63 8.00 12.76
C GLY A 186 12.54 7.23 11.45
N ILE A 187 13.59 7.27 10.67
CA ILE A 187 13.70 6.58 9.40
C ILE A 187 14.96 5.74 9.48
N ILE A 188 14.84 4.44 9.28
CA ILE A 188 15.99 3.56 9.09
C ILE A 188 15.98 3.17 7.62
N GLU A 189 17.02 3.59 6.91
CA GLU A 189 17.29 3.20 5.53
C GLU A 189 18.27 2.02 5.58
N HIS A 190 17.82 0.88 5.10
CA HIS A 190 18.58 -0.35 5.11
C HIS A 190 18.46 -1.07 3.78
N ARG A 191 19.22 -2.15 3.60
CA ARG A 191 19.31 -2.87 2.32
C ARG A 191 17.98 -3.46 1.80
N HIS A 192 16.95 -3.55 2.64
CA HIS A 192 15.62 -4.07 2.28
C HIS A 192 14.56 -2.97 2.10
N GLY A 193 14.94 -1.70 2.23
CA GLY A 193 14.05 -0.56 2.05
C GLY A 193 14.15 0.44 3.20
N ILE A 194 13.02 1.04 3.52
CA ILE A 194 12.92 2.12 4.50
C ILE A 194 11.89 1.74 5.55
N ASN A 195 12.31 1.70 6.80
CA ASN A 195 11.43 1.56 7.95
C ASN A 195 11.15 2.93 8.56
N PHE A 196 9.86 3.21 8.81
CA PHE A 196 9.41 4.43 9.46
C PHE A 196 8.96 4.11 10.88
N TYR A 197 9.46 4.90 11.83
CA TYR A 197 9.13 4.83 13.24
C TYR A 197 8.54 6.17 13.69
N ALA A 198 7.62 6.12 14.64
CA ALA A 198 7.00 7.32 15.18
C ALA A 198 6.83 7.20 16.71
N GLY A 199 7.30 8.19 17.44
CA GLY A 199 7.18 8.30 18.89
C GLY A 199 6.60 9.64 19.32
N LEU A 200 5.87 9.66 20.43
CA LEU A 200 5.36 10.90 21.03
C LEU A 200 6.45 11.72 21.75
N ASN A 201 7.63 11.13 21.93
CA ASN A 201 8.84 11.76 22.43
C ASN A 201 10.06 11.01 21.88
N ARG A 202 11.26 11.57 22.10
CA ARG A 202 12.53 10.97 21.65
C ARG A 202 12.73 9.56 22.21
N ASP A 203 12.51 9.35 23.50
CA ASP A 203 12.84 8.09 24.16
C ASP A 203 11.98 6.93 23.62
N VAL A 204 10.70 7.18 23.38
CA VAL A 204 9.80 6.21 22.73
C VAL A 204 10.26 5.91 21.30
N LEU A 205 10.63 6.94 20.52
CA LEU A 205 11.13 6.73 19.17
C LEU A 205 12.42 5.90 19.16
N VAL A 206 13.36 6.24 20.03
CA VAL A 206 14.67 5.56 20.11
C VAL A 206 14.49 4.12 20.56
N ALA A 207 13.60 3.84 21.50
CA ALA A 207 13.29 2.46 21.92
C ALA A 207 12.74 1.63 20.74
N GLU A 208 11.77 2.16 19.98
CA GLU A 208 11.21 1.47 18.80
C GLU A 208 12.27 1.22 17.72
N MET A 209 13.13 2.20 17.45
CA MET A 209 14.24 2.04 16.49
C MET A 209 15.31 1.07 17.00
N ALA A 210 15.57 1.05 18.31
CA ALA A 210 16.53 0.13 18.90
C ALA A 210 16.08 -1.31 18.78
N GLU A 211 14.77 -1.61 18.85
CA GLU A 211 14.26 -2.97 18.63
C GLU A 211 14.67 -3.53 17.25
N TYR A 212 14.68 -2.71 16.21
CA TYR A 212 15.22 -3.10 14.90
C TYR A 212 16.71 -3.46 15.01
N ALA A 213 17.52 -2.61 15.63
CA ALA A 213 18.94 -2.88 15.82
C ALA A 213 19.18 -4.15 16.68
N ARG A 214 18.31 -4.44 17.65
CA ARG A 214 18.37 -5.68 18.46
C ARG A 214 18.03 -6.91 17.64
N GLU A 215 17.01 -6.83 16.80
CA GLU A 215 16.59 -7.93 15.93
C GLU A 215 17.71 -8.34 14.96
N TRP A 216 18.42 -7.33 14.43
CA TRP A 216 19.49 -7.52 13.45
C TRP A 216 20.90 -7.49 14.05
N TRP A 217 21.03 -7.48 15.37
CA TRP A 217 22.32 -7.37 16.08
C TRP A 217 23.35 -8.44 15.69
N LYS A 218 22.90 -9.62 15.26
CA LYS A 218 23.76 -10.71 14.78
C LYS A 218 24.54 -10.38 13.51
N GLU A 219 24.18 -9.30 12.81
CA GLU A 219 24.81 -8.87 11.57
C GLU A 219 26.03 -7.98 11.77
N ILE A 220 26.19 -7.43 12.98
CA ILE A 220 27.39 -6.70 13.38
C ILE A 220 28.36 -7.61 14.14
N GLY A 221 29.63 -7.24 14.19
CA GLY A 221 30.68 -8.00 14.86
C GLY A 221 30.69 -7.89 16.40
N ASP A 222 29.72 -7.18 16.98
CA ASP A 222 29.64 -6.94 18.42
C ASP A 222 29.16 -8.17 19.21
N ARG A 223 29.91 -8.55 20.24
CA ARG A 223 29.65 -9.74 21.08
C ARG A 223 28.85 -9.44 22.34
N ARG A 224 28.53 -8.18 22.62
CA ARG A 224 27.71 -7.79 23.76
C ARG A 224 26.26 -8.24 23.54
N ASP A 225 25.54 -8.51 24.63
CA ASP A 225 24.10 -8.81 24.57
C ASP A 225 23.31 -7.49 24.41
N PRO A 226 22.64 -7.27 23.28
CA PRO A 226 21.93 -6.02 23.00
C PRO A 226 20.76 -5.73 23.95
N ASN A 227 20.24 -6.74 24.64
CA ASN A 227 19.15 -6.57 25.61
C ASN A 227 19.62 -5.99 26.95
N THR A 228 20.94 -5.95 27.17
CA THR A 228 21.54 -5.39 28.39
C THR A 228 22.04 -3.96 28.20
N LEU A 229 22.03 -3.47 26.96
CA LEU A 229 22.51 -2.15 26.59
C LEU A 229 21.35 -1.13 26.52
N PRO A 230 21.60 0.14 26.88
CA PRO A 230 20.62 1.21 26.70
C PRO A 230 20.36 1.45 25.20
N ASP A 231 19.14 1.86 24.85
CA ASP A 231 18.68 1.98 23.46
C ASP A 231 19.57 2.87 22.59
N ASP A 232 20.04 4.01 23.13
CA ASP A 232 20.97 4.91 22.42
C ASP A 232 22.31 4.22 22.11
N GLU A 233 22.80 3.34 22.98
CA GLU A 233 24.06 2.61 22.79
C GLU A 233 23.88 1.45 21.81
N VAL A 234 22.73 0.78 21.81
CA VAL A 234 22.35 -0.22 20.80
C VAL A 234 22.33 0.43 19.42
N MET A 235 21.64 1.57 19.28
CA MET A 235 21.58 2.30 18.01
C MET A 235 22.97 2.72 17.53
N ALA A 236 23.79 3.33 18.39
CA ALA A 236 25.13 3.75 18.01
C ALA A 236 26.00 2.56 17.57
N ALA A 237 26.08 1.51 18.38
CA ALA A 237 26.91 0.35 18.09
C ALA A 237 26.48 -0.38 16.81
N TYR A 238 25.18 -0.49 16.56
CA TYR A 238 24.66 -1.11 15.35
C TYR A 238 25.02 -0.29 14.11
N PHE A 239 24.69 0.99 14.05
CA PHE A 239 24.94 1.78 12.84
C PHE A 239 26.42 2.14 12.63
N ASP A 240 27.25 2.17 13.69
CA ASP A 240 28.70 2.38 13.56
C ASP A 240 29.40 1.18 12.92
N ASP A 241 28.96 -0.05 13.22
CA ASP A 241 29.51 -1.29 12.66
C ASP A 241 28.71 -1.80 11.45
N HIS A 242 27.70 -1.04 11.00
CA HIS A 242 26.84 -1.36 9.87
C HIS A 242 26.71 -0.18 8.90
N PRO A 243 27.81 0.25 8.25
CA PRO A 243 27.88 1.50 7.48
C PRO A 243 27.03 1.54 6.21
N SER A 244 26.47 0.40 5.79
CA SER A 244 25.52 0.30 4.68
C SER A 244 24.09 0.67 5.07
N GLU A 245 23.79 0.76 6.36
CA GLU A 245 22.51 1.21 6.88
C GLU A 245 22.69 2.58 7.51
N SER A 246 21.64 3.39 7.43
CA SER A 246 21.65 4.71 8.05
C SER A 246 20.31 4.97 8.70
N TYR A 247 20.30 5.90 9.65
CA TYR A 247 19.06 6.39 10.21
C TYR A 247 19.03 7.91 10.26
N SER A 248 17.83 8.46 10.18
CA SER A 248 17.58 9.87 10.41
C SER A 248 16.37 10.05 11.32
N THR A 249 16.33 11.18 12.02
CA THR A 249 15.21 11.52 12.88
C THR A 249 14.75 12.94 12.61
N GLU A 250 13.45 13.17 12.60
CA GLU A 250 12.83 14.48 12.42
C GLU A 250 11.74 14.69 13.48
N ILE A 251 11.46 15.94 13.85
CA ILE A 251 10.30 16.28 14.68
C ILE A 251 9.25 16.92 13.77
N LEU A 252 8.13 16.24 13.61
CA LEU A 252 6.99 16.73 12.86
C LEU A 252 5.94 17.32 13.80
N ARG A 253 5.59 18.59 13.59
CA ARG A 253 4.50 19.24 14.31
C ARG A 253 3.18 19.04 13.60
N LEU A 254 2.33 18.16 14.14
CA LEU A 254 0.98 17.94 13.65
C LEU A 254 0.06 19.05 14.18
N LEU A 255 -0.60 19.75 13.26
CA LEU A 255 -1.57 20.79 13.59
C LEU A 255 -2.98 20.18 13.74
N PRO A 256 -3.86 20.78 14.56
CA PRO A 256 -5.26 20.38 14.64
C PRO A 256 -5.90 20.48 13.27
N LEU A 257 -6.20 19.33 12.68
CA LEU A 257 -7.04 19.26 11.50
C LEU A 257 -8.47 19.03 12.00
N PRO A 258 -9.46 19.86 11.61
CA PRO A 258 -10.84 19.45 11.79
C PRO A 258 -10.99 18.04 11.20
N ALA A 259 -11.90 17.22 11.71
CA ALA A 259 -12.25 15.97 11.06
C ALA A 259 -12.75 16.29 9.64
N VAL A 260 -11.82 16.45 8.70
CA VAL A 260 -12.14 16.74 7.32
C VAL A 260 -12.63 15.42 6.78
N ARG A 261 -13.96 15.40 6.64
CA ARG A 261 -14.73 15.00 5.47
C ARG A 261 -14.12 13.84 4.71
N SER A 262 -14.91 12.74 4.65
CA SER A 262 -14.88 11.72 3.61
C SER A 262 -13.72 11.93 2.66
N VAL A 263 -12.67 11.10 2.81
CA VAL A 263 -11.78 10.78 1.68
C VAL A 263 -12.67 10.81 0.45
N SER A 264 -12.39 11.71 -0.50
CA SER A 264 -13.09 11.77 -1.77
C SER A 264 -13.24 10.32 -2.20
N SER A 265 -14.45 9.77 -2.18
CA SER A 265 -14.64 8.33 -2.25
C SER A 265 -13.86 7.85 -3.45
N ILE A 266 -12.87 6.99 -3.22
CA ILE A 266 -12.09 6.38 -4.32
C ILE A 266 -13.13 5.87 -5.31
N GLU A 267 -13.04 6.34 -6.55
CA GLU A 267 -14.02 5.99 -7.58
C GLU A 267 -14.00 4.46 -7.72
N SER A 268 -15.13 3.84 -7.42
CA SER A 268 -15.27 2.38 -7.38
C SER A 268 -16.53 1.99 -8.12
N GLY A 269 -16.52 0.80 -8.73
CA GLY A 269 -17.60 0.35 -9.58
C GLY A 269 -17.26 -0.94 -10.31
N ALA A 270 -18.25 -1.50 -10.98
CA ALA A 270 -18.09 -2.66 -11.84
C ALA A 270 -17.43 -2.25 -13.16
N TYR A 271 -16.61 -3.15 -13.71
CA TYR A 271 -16.03 -3.00 -15.04
C TYR A 271 -16.48 -4.12 -15.96
N CYS A 272 -16.55 -3.82 -17.26
CA CYS A 272 -16.79 -4.80 -18.31
C CYS A 272 -15.52 -5.00 -19.11
N VAL A 273 -15.15 -6.26 -19.36
CA VAL A 273 -14.00 -6.61 -20.20
C VAL A 273 -14.48 -6.82 -21.62
N LEU A 274 -13.84 -6.15 -22.58
CA LEU A 274 -14.18 -6.19 -24.00
C LEU A 274 -12.92 -6.38 -24.84
N SER A 275 -13.05 -7.12 -25.94
CA SER A 275 -11.97 -7.29 -26.91
C SER A 275 -11.46 -5.96 -27.48
N THR A 276 -10.14 -5.79 -27.61
CA THR A 276 -9.56 -4.66 -28.36
C THR A 276 -9.98 -4.65 -29.83
N ALA A 277 -10.50 -5.76 -30.37
CA ALA A 277 -11.04 -5.84 -31.72
C ALA A 277 -12.21 -4.87 -31.99
N HIS A 278 -12.81 -4.30 -30.93
CA HIS A 278 -13.85 -3.26 -31.05
C HIS A 278 -13.33 -1.85 -31.28
N LEU A 279 -12.02 -1.64 -31.11
CA LEU A 279 -11.36 -0.39 -31.46
C LEU A 279 -10.77 -0.47 -32.86
N THR A 280 -10.37 0.64 -33.45
CA THR A 280 -9.48 0.67 -34.62
C THR A 280 -8.02 0.72 -34.18
N VAL A 281 -7.11 0.26 -35.04
CA VAL A 281 -5.65 0.38 -34.82
C VAL A 281 -5.22 1.83 -34.55
N GLN A 282 -5.88 2.80 -35.20
CA GLN A 282 -5.59 4.22 -34.96
C GLN A 282 -5.95 4.63 -33.53
N THR A 283 -7.12 4.21 -33.04
CA THR A 283 -7.56 4.51 -31.67
C THR A 283 -6.70 3.80 -30.62
N ALA A 284 -6.28 2.57 -30.89
CA ALA A 284 -5.30 1.84 -30.07
C ALA A 284 -4.00 2.63 -29.87
N GLY A 285 -3.40 3.10 -30.97
CA GLY A 285 -2.19 3.90 -30.92
C GLY A 285 -2.37 5.25 -30.20
N LEU A 286 -3.58 5.81 -30.23
CA LEU A 286 -3.91 7.00 -29.43
C LEU A 286 -3.98 6.69 -27.94
N LEU A 287 -4.59 5.56 -27.55
CA LEU A 287 -4.66 5.13 -26.15
C LEU A 287 -3.26 4.90 -25.57
N ASP A 288 -2.36 4.23 -26.30
CA ASP A 288 -0.96 4.07 -25.90
C ASP A 288 -0.26 5.41 -25.71
N LYS A 289 -0.45 6.31 -26.67
CA LYS A 289 0.16 7.64 -26.61
C LYS A 289 -0.36 8.44 -25.41
N TRP A 290 -1.67 8.41 -25.15
CA TRP A 290 -2.28 9.14 -24.04
C TRP A 290 -1.91 8.54 -22.68
N ALA A 291 -1.72 7.22 -22.58
CA ALA A 291 -1.26 6.57 -21.36
C ALA A 291 0.11 7.12 -20.89
N CYS A 292 0.96 7.53 -21.83
CA CYS A 292 2.26 8.16 -21.57
C CYS A 292 2.20 9.64 -21.19
N TRP A 293 1.05 10.32 -21.31
CA TRP A 293 0.93 11.76 -20.99
C TRP A 293 0.68 12.01 -19.50
N PRO A 294 0.99 13.20 -18.96
CA PRO A 294 0.52 13.58 -17.63
C PRO A 294 -1.02 13.51 -17.54
N PRO A 295 -1.62 13.05 -16.43
CA PRO A 295 -3.08 12.90 -16.30
C PRO A 295 -3.89 14.16 -16.65
N SER A 296 -3.38 15.35 -16.35
CA SER A 296 -4.04 16.63 -16.67
C SER A 296 -4.23 16.86 -18.17
N ASP A 297 -3.40 16.24 -19.00
CA ASP A 297 -3.30 16.55 -20.43
C ASP A 297 -4.04 15.50 -21.27
N ARG A 298 -4.38 14.35 -20.68
CA ARG A 298 -5.07 13.25 -21.37
C ARG A 298 -6.52 13.62 -21.71
N PRO A 299 -7.01 13.33 -22.93
CA PRO A 299 -8.43 13.54 -23.28
C PRO A 299 -9.41 12.75 -22.41
N ILE A 300 -8.97 11.62 -21.86
CA ILE A 300 -9.71 10.74 -20.97
C ILE A 300 -8.73 10.10 -19.97
N ASP A 301 -9.18 9.76 -18.76
CA ASP A 301 -8.36 9.00 -17.82
C ASP A 301 -8.16 7.59 -18.37
N ILE A 302 -6.91 7.18 -18.52
CA ILE A 302 -6.55 5.88 -19.07
C ILE A 302 -5.45 5.30 -18.20
N ALA A 303 -5.58 4.04 -17.84
CA ALA A 303 -4.47 3.23 -17.33
C ALA A 303 -4.14 2.17 -18.38
N ALA A 304 -2.85 2.06 -18.75
CA ALA A 304 -2.37 1.00 -19.60
C ALA A 304 -1.96 -0.21 -18.74
N SER A 305 -2.18 -1.40 -19.29
CA SER A 305 -1.74 -2.69 -18.78
C SER A 305 -1.07 -3.47 -19.92
N VAL A 306 -0.48 -4.63 -19.61
CA VAL A 306 0.18 -5.48 -20.62
C VAL A 306 -0.80 -5.99 -21.69
N TYR A 307 -2.09 -6.11 -21.34
CA TYR A 307 -3.12 -6.69 -22.20
C TYR A 307 -4.01 -5.64 -22.89
N GLY A 308 -3.88 -4.36 -22.52
CA GLY A 308 -4.61 -3.25 -23.12
C GLY A 308 -4.93 -2.15 -22.12
N TRP A 309 -6.11 -1.51 -22.24
CA TRP A 309 -6.38 -0.22 -21.58
C TRP A 309 -7.63 -0.23 -20.71
N PHE A 310 -7.52 0.38 -19.54
CA PHE A 310 -8.63 0.62 -18.63
C PHE A 310 -9.13 2.05 -18.78
N VAL A 311 -10.43 2.21 -19.05
CA VAL A 311 -11.07 3.51 -19.31
C VAL A 311 -12.38 3.67 -18.53
N PRO A 312 -12.68 4.86 -17.98
CA PRO A 312 -13.94 5.11 -17.29
C PRO A 312 -15.08 5.35 -18.30
N THR A 313 -16.29 4.94 -17.94
CA THR A 313 -17.49 5.17 -18.77
C THR A 313 -18.16 6.53 -18.49
N ARG A 314 -17.67 7.26 -17.47
CA ARG A 314 -18.27 8.51 -16.99
C ARG A 314 -18.42 9.55 -18.12
N PRO A 315 -19.49 10.37 -18.10
CA PRO A 315 -19.66 11.42 -19.09
C PRO A 315 -18.47 12.38 -19.09
N LEU A 316 -17.87 12.57 -20.26
CA LEU A 316 -16.79 13.54 -20.45
C LEU A 316 -17.36 14.90 -20.87
N PRO A 317 -16.71 16.01 -20.47
CA PRO A 317 -17.02 17.34 -20.98
C PRO A 317 -16.91 17.40 -22.50
N ASP A 318 -17.74 18.21 -23.17
CA ASP A 318 -17.84 18.21 -24.65
C ASP A 318 -16.52 18.53 -25.35
N ASN A 319 -15.67 19.39 -24.76
CA ASN A 319 -14.34 19.70 -25.30
C ASN A 319 -13.36 18.53 -25.25
N ARG A 320 -13.50 17.62 -24.28
CA ARG A 320 -12.70 16.39 -24.15
C ARG A 320 -13.30 15.30 -25.04
N ARG A 321 -14.63 15.18 -25.06
CA ARG A 321 -15.35 14.21 -25.92
C ARG A 321 -15.01 14.41 -27.39
N ALA A 322 -14.91 15.65 -27.87
CA ALA A 322 -14.54 15.97 -29.25
C ALA A 322 -13.12 15.53 -29.67
N GLN A 323 -12.26 15.17 -28.71
CA GLN A 323 -10.90 14.66 -28.96
C GLN A 323 -10.84 13.13 -29.01
N ILE A 324 -11.95 12.45 -28.71
CA ILE A 324 -12.02 10.99 -28.62
C ILE A 324 -12.57 10.44 -29.94
N PRO A 325 -11.89 9.45 -30.55
CA PRO A 325 -12.39 8.73 -31.72
C PRO A 325 -13.79 8.12 -31.51
N ASP A 326 -14.58 8.03 -32.59
CA ASP A 326 -15.97 7.60 -32.53
C ASP A 326 -16.15 6.16 -32.01
N ASP A 327 -15.25 5.24 -32.40
CA ASP A 327 -15.22 3.84 -31.93
C ASP A 327 -15.06 3.76 -30.40
N LEU A 328 -14.14 4.54 -29.81
CA LEU A 328 -13.97 4.60 -28.36
C LEU A 328 -15.15 5.28 -27.66
N GLN A 329 -15.78 6.29 -28.27
CA GLN A 329 -17.00 6.88 -27.72
C GLN A 329 -18.17 5.88 -27.68
N GLU A 330 -18.33 5.07 -28.72
CA GLU A 330 -19.36 4.03 -28.79
C GLU A 330 -19.17 2.96 -27.72
N ILE A 331 -17.94 2.49 -27.50
CA ILE A 331 -17.64 1.50 -26.45
C ILE A 331 -17.88 2.08 -25.04
N ILE A 332 -17.45 3.33 -24.79
CA ILE A 332 -17.72 4.03 -23.54
C ILE A 332 -19.23 4.15 -23.28
N ALA A 333 -20.02 4.47 -24.31
CA ALA A 333 -21.47 4.52 -24.22
C ALA A 333 -22.07 3.14 -23.94
N PHE A 334 -21.60 2.10 -24.64
CA PHE A 334 -22.03 0.71 -24.41
C PHE A 334 -21.86 0.26 -22.96
N GLY A 335 -20.70 0.55 -22.35
CA GLY A 335 -20.43 0.24 -20.95
C GLY A 335 -21.35 0.99 -20.00
N ARG A 336 -21.54 2.29 -20.26
CA ARG A 336 -22.42 3.17 -19.46
C ARG A 336 -23.87 2.70 -19.49
N ASP A 337 -24.39 2.38 -20.68
CA ASP A 337 -25.79 1.97 -20.87
C ASP A 337 -26.10 0.64 -20.18
N ARG A 338 -25.07 -0.18 -19.92
CA ARG A 338 -25.15 -1.44 -19.17
C ARG A 338 -24.81 -1.29 -17.68
N GLY A 339 -24.55 -0.06 -17.22
CA GLY A 339 -24.33 0.26 -15.82
C GLY A 339 -22.91 -0.01 -15.31
N PHE A 340 -21.93 -0.24 -16.19
CA PHE A 340 -20.52 -0.36 -15.82
C PHE A 340 -19.89 1.02 -15.65
N GLN A 341 -19.06 1.18 -14.62
CA GLN A 341 -18.33 2.42 -14.34
C GLN A 341 -17.01 2.48 -15.12
N PHE A 342 -16.48 1.31 -15.50
CA PHE A 342 -15.22 1.20 -16.22
C PHE A 342 -15.28 0.13 -17.31
N LEU A 343 -14.33 0.18 -18.22
CA LEU A 343 -14.10 -0.79 -19.26
C LEU A 343 -12.64 -1.21 -19.24
N LEU A 344 -12.40 -2.51 -19.37
CA LEU A 344 -11.08 -3.06 -19.66
C LEU A 344 -11.08 -3.55 -21.11
N LEU A 345 -10.30 -2.88 -21.95
CA LEU A 345 -10.11 -3.24 -23.34
C LEU A 345 -8.91 -4.16 -23.41
N ASP A 346 -9.16 -5.45 -23.64
CA ASP A 346 -8.18 -6.54 -23.51
C ASP A 346 -8.06 -7.29 -24.84
N CYS A 347 -6.85 -7.60 -25.27
CA CYS A 347 -6.60 -8.28 -26.53
C CYS A 347 -7.19 -9.70 -26.60
N ASP A 348 -7.33 -10.37 -25.45
CA ASP A 348 -7.81 -11.75 -25.36
C ASP A 348 -9.28 -11.86 -24.93
N ALA A 349 -9.93 -10.73 -24.64
CA ALA A 349 -11.31 -10.71 -24.21
C ALA A 349 -12.32 -11.03 -25.32
N ASP A 350 -13.50 -11.45 -24.90
CA ASP A 350 -14.61 -11.76 -25.79
C ASP A 350 -15.14 -10.52 -26.53
N ARG A 351 -15.69 -10.79 -27.72
CA ARG A 351 -16.37 -9.78 -28.53
C ARG A 351 -17.81 -9.62 -28.07
N ALA A 352 -18.26 -8.38 -27.94
CA ALA A 352 -19.67 -8.06 -27.78
C ALA A 352 -20.36 -8.02 -29.14
N ALA A 353 -21.49 -8.74 -29.28
CA ALA A 353 -22.25 -8.79 -30.53
C ALA A 353 -22.84 -7.44 -30.97
N ASP A 354 -23.05 -6.53 -30.02
CA ASP A 354 -23.67 -5.22 -30.26
C ASP A 354 -22.64 -4.12 -30.60
N LEU A 355 -21.36 -4.45 -30.69
CA LEU A 355 -20.28 -3.51 -31.03
C LEU A 355 -19.63 -3.89 -32.37
N PRO A 356 -19.24 -2.90 -33.19
CA PRO A 356 -18.51 -3.16 -34.43
C PRO A 356 -17.17 -3.83 -34.12
N VAL A 357 -16.70 -4.66 -35.06
CA VAL A 357 -15.39 -5.31 -34.98
C VAL A 357 -14.55 -4.79 -36.15
N HIS A 358 -13.31 -4.42 -35.86
CA HIS A 358 -12.36 -3.92 -36.83
C HIS A 358 -11.26 -4.96 -37.07
N ASP A 359 -10.68 -4.93 -38.27
CA ASP A 359 -9.49 -5.72 -38.59
C ASP A 359 -8.24 -4.99 -38.11
N TRP A 360 -7.33 -5.73 -37.46
CA TRP A 360 -6.12 -5.23 -36.81
C TRP A 360 -4.86 -5.82 -37.44
#